data_AF-A0A519YUD1-F1
#
_entry.id   AF-A0A519YUD1-F1
#
_cell.length_a   1.000
_cell.length_b   1.000
_cell.length_c   1.000
_cell.angle_alpha   90.00
_cell.angle_beta   90.00
_cell.angle_gamma   90.00
#
_symmetry.space_group_name_H-M   'P 1'
#
loop_
_entity.id
_entity.type
_entity.pdbx_description
1 polymer ?
#
loop_
_entity_poly.entity_id
_entity_poly.type
_entity_poly.pdbx_seq_one_letter_code
_entity_poly.pdbx_strand_id
1 'polypeptide(L)'
;MHIKHNSIIESLGVYLPPQTVSTGDVMRGCINNIQFPLENITGIKSRRKAGQDEFSIDLAGNAITDCLAKSKYNPFDIDLLICCNI
;
A
#
# COMPACT_ATOMS: atom_id res chain seq x y z
N MET A 1 6.37 -23.18 33.74
CA MET A 1 5.05 -22.53 33.58
C MET A 1 5.16 -21.61 32.35
N HIS A 2 4.55 -21.98 31.22
CA HIS A 2 4.60 -21.15 30.01
C HIS A 2 3.56 -20.04 30.10
N ILE A 3 4.02 -18.79 30.17
CA ILE A 3 3.14 -17.61 30.08
C ILE A 3 2.71 -17.49 28.62
N LYS A 4 1.40 -17.50 28.39
CA LYS A 4 0.83 -17.34 27.05
C LYS A 4 0.67 -15.85 26.78
N HIS A 5 1.45 -15.31 25.85
CA HIS A 5 1.31 -13.93 25.42
C HIS A 5 0.32 -13.84 24.26
N ASN A 6 -0.57 -12.86 24.30
CA ASN A 6 -1.47 -12.54 23.20
C ASN A 6 -0.82 -11.47 22.34
N SER A 7 -0.71 -11.72 21.03
CA SER A 7 -0.34 -10.72 20.04
C SER A 7 -1.59 -10.27 19.31
N ILE A 8 -1.71 -8.96 19.10
CA ILE A 8 -2.80 -8.34 18.35
C ILE A 8 -2.22 -7.34 17.37
N ILE A 9 -2.98 -7.02 16.32
CA ILE A 9 -2.70 -5.85 15.49
C ILE A 9 -3.25 -4.64 16.26
N GLU A 10 -2.37 -3.80 16.77
CA GLU A 10 -2.75 -2.65 17.61
C GLU A 10 -3.14 -1.43 16.78
N SER A 11 -2.43 -1.19 15.68
CA SER A 11 -2.71 -0.09 14.76
C SER A 11 -2.45 -0.52 13.31
N LEU A 12 -3.11 0.16 12.38
CA LEU A 12 -2.91 0.00 10.94
C LEU A 12 -2.80 1.39 10.31
N GLY A 13 -1.71 1.60 9.58
CA GLY A 13 -1.52 2.76 8.73
C GLY A 13 -1.65 2.42 7.26
N VAL A 14 -2.19 3.36 6.48
CA VAL A 14 -2.39 3.19 5.04
C VAL A 14 -1.90 4.43 4.32
N TYR A 15 -1.15 4.22 3.25
CA TYR A 15 -0.82 5.27 2.31
C TYR A 15 -1.07 4.79 0.88
N LEU A 16 -1.62 5.69 0.07
CA LEU A 16 -1.87 5.47 -1.35
C LEU A 16 -1.27 6.64 -2.15
N PRO A 17 -0.39 6.39 -3.14
CA PRO A 17 0.16 7.42 -4.01
C PRO A 17 -0.91 8.34 -4.58
N PRO A 18 -0.70 9.66 -4.68
CA PRO A 18 -1.74 10.64 -4.99
C PRO A 18 -2.37 10.49 -6.37
N GLN A 19 -1.69 9.86 -7.33
CA GLN A 19 -2.17 9.75 -8.71
C GLN A 19 -3.14 8.58 -8.90
N THR A 20 -4.34 8.86 -9.41
CA THR A 20 -5.30 7.83 -9.86
C THR A 20 -5.19 7.64 -11.37
N VAL A 21 -5.09 6.39 -11.82
CA VAL A 21 -5.07 6.02 -13.24
C VAL A 21 -6.22 5.07 -13.52
N SER A 22 -7.11 5.43 -14.47
CA SER A 22 -8.24 4.57 -14.83
C SER A 22 -7.76 3.35 -15.63
N THR A 23 -8.55 2.27 -15.67
CA THR A 23 -8.25 1.15 -16.58
C THR A 23 -8.33 1.60 -18.04
N GLY A 24 -9.25 2.50 -18.40
CA GLY A 24 -9.26 3.12 -19.73
C GLY A 24 -7.93 3.81 -20.11
N ASP A 25 -7.31 4.55 -19.19
CA ASP A 25 -6.00 5.20 -19.41
C ASP A 25 -4.88 4.17 -19.63
N VAL A 26 -4.83 3.13 -18.78
CA VAL A 26 -3.84 2.06 -18.91
C VAL A 26 -3.95 1.38 -20.28
N MET A 27 -5.18 1.08 -20.70
CA MET A 27 -5.46 0.38 -21.95
C MET A 27 -5.08 1.22 -23.18
N ARG A 28 -5.27 2.55 -23.13
CA ARG A 28 -4.81 3.48 -24.17
C ARG A 28 -3.28 3.53 -24.29
N GLY A 29 -2.55 3.23 -23.21
CA GLY A 29 -1.09 3.19 -23.19
C GLY A 29 -0.50 1.86 -23.65
N CYS A 30 -1.33 0.84 -23.92
CA CYS A 30 -0.85 -0.46 -24.39
C CYS A 30 -0.44 -0.40 -25.86
N ILE A 31 0.72 -0.98 -26.19
CA ILE A 31 1.18 -1.12 -27.58
C ILE A 31 0.18 -1.97 -28.39
N ASN A 32 -0.34 -3.03 -27.77
CA ASN A 32 -1.35 -3.89 -28.37
C ASN A 32 -2.74 -3.54 -27.85
N ASN A 33 -3.71 -3.49 -28.75
CA ASN A 33 -5.09 -3.27 -28.35
C ASN A 33 -5.63 -4.49 -27.59
N ILE A 34 -6.13 -4.26 -26.37
CA ILE A 34 -6.73 -5.30 -25.55
C ILE A 34 -8.20 -5.46 -25.94
N GLN A 35 -8.56 -6.64 -26.45
CA GLN A 35 -9.84 -6.92 -27.11
C GLN A 35 -10.93 -7.48 -26.16
N PHE A 36 -10.68 -7.49 -24.85
CA PHE A 36 -11.63 -8.00 -23.87
C PHE A 36 -11.91 -6.94 -22.79
N PRO A 37 -13.09 -6.99 -22.14
CA PRO A 37 -13.49 -5.98 -21.19
C PRO A 37 -12.74 -6.14 -19.84
N LEU A 38 -11.51 -5.63 -19.77
CA LEU A 38 -10.61 -5.78 -18.62
C LEU A 38 -11.23 -5.32 -17.29
N GLU A 39 -11.96 -4.21 -17.28
CA GLU A 39 -12.66 -3.73 -16.07
C GLU A 39 -13.70 -4.73 -15.57
N ASN A 40 -14.44 -5.38 -16.46
CA ASN A 40 -15.50 -6.33 -16.08
C ASN A 40 -14.93 -7.63 -15.54
N ILE A 41 -13.78 -8.07 -16.07
CA ILE A 41 -13.14 -9.32 -15.64
C ILE A 41 -12.39 -9.13 -14.33
N THR A 42 -11.73 -7.99 -14.13
CA THR A 42 -10.88 -7.75 -12.95
C THR A 42 -11.59 -7.01 -11.82
N GLY A 43 -12.68 -6.28 -12.12
CA GLY A 43 -13.29 -5.32 -11.20
C GLY A 43 -12.48 -4.04 -10.97
N ILE A 44 -11.28 -3.92 -11.57
CA ILE A 44 -10.40 -2.78 -11.33
C ILE A 44 -10.81 -1.63 -12.26
N LYS A 45 -11.46 -0.62 -11.70
CA LYS A 45 -11.82 0.62 -12.42
C LYS A 45 -10.66 1.61 -12.49
N SER A 46 -9.86 1.65 -11.43
CA SER A 46 -8.69 2.52 -11.34
C SER A 46 -7.65 1.93 -10.39
N ARG A 47 -6.41 2.42 -10.48
CA ARG A 47 -5.34 2.15 -9.51
C ARG A 47 -4.63 3.43 -9.10
N ARG A 48 -3.93 3.34 -7.98
CA ARG A 48 -3.01 4.38 -7.51
C ARG A 48 -1.64 4.11 -8.13
N LYS A 49 -1.01 5.14 -8.69
CA LYS A 49 0.30 5.04 -9.35
C LYS A 49 1.29 5.90 -8.59
N ALA A 50 2.44 5.33 -8.23
CA ALA A 50 3.53 6.07 -7.64
C ALA A 50 4.08 7.13 -8.61
N GLY A 51 4.48 8.27 -8.05
CA GLY A 51 5.20 9.31 -8.78
C GLY A 51 6.56 8.83 -9.32
N GLN A 52 7.20 9.66 -10.16
CA GLN A 52 8.49 9.31 -10.76
C GLN A 52 9.62 9.15 -9.72
N ASP A 53 9.53 9.93 -8.65
CA ASP A 53 10.52 9.97 -7.55
C ASP A 53 9.94 9.42 -6.24
N GLU A 54 8.89 8.59 -6.33
CA GLU A 54 8.23 7.98 -5.18
C GLU A 54 8.47 6.47 -5.19
N PHE A 55 9.20 5.98 -4.20
CA PHE A 55 9.64 4.59 -4.12
C PHE A 55 8.88 3.82 -3.03
N SER A 56 8.99 2.49 -3.05
CA SER A 56 8.34 1.62 -2.07
C SER A 56 8.68 1.98 -0.61
N ILE A 57 9.90 2.50 -0.36
CA ILE A 57 10.31 2.95 0.97
C ILE A 57 9.56 4.21 1.42
N ASP A 58 9.24 5.13 0.50
CA ASP A 58 8.48 6.34 0.79
C ASP A 58 7.03 5.99 1.11
N LEU A 59 6.45 5.06 0.35
CA LEU A 59 5.10 4.54 0.61
C LEU A 59 5.01 3.87 1.98
N ALA A 60 6.01 3.04 2.32
CA ALA A 60 6.10 2.40 3.62
C ALA A 60 6.29 3.42 4.74
N GLY A 61 7.15 4.43 4.55
CA GLY A 61 7.38 5.51 5.50
C GLY A 61 6.09 6.28 5.80
N ASN A 62 5.35 6.70 4.77
CA ASN A 62 4.07 7.39 4.92
C ASN A 62 3.03 6.50 5.62
N ALA A 63 2.96 5.21 5.28
CA ALA A 63 2.06 4.27 5.97
C ALA A 63 2.45 4.07 7.44
N ILE A 64 3.74 4.01 7.77
CA ILE A 64 4.23 3.95 9.15
C ILE A 64 3.86 5.22 9.92
N THR A 65 4.01 6.40 9.31
CA THR A 65 3.58 7.67 9.92
C THR A 65 2.08 7.67 10.23
N ASP A 66 1.23 7.23 9.29
CA ASP A 66 -0.22 7.11 9.51
C ASP A 66 -0.57 6.06 10.58
N CYS A 67 0.22 4.98 10.67
CA CYS A 67 0.06 3.94 11.69
C CYS A 67 0.38 4.46 13.10
N LEU A 68 1.55 5.11 13.25
CA LEU A 68 2.04 5.62 14.53
C LEU A 68 1.22 6.81 15.03
N ALA A 69 0.67 7.64 14.13
CA ALA A 69 -0.25 8.71 14.50
C ALA A 69 -1.52 8.23 15.25
N LYS A 70 -1.86 6.95 15.10
CA LYS A 70 -3.02 6.29 15.74
C LYS A 70 -2.61 5.28 16.82
N SER A 71 -1.32 4.96 16.89
CA SER A 71 -0.79 3.97 17.84
C SER A 71 -0.59 4.61 19.21
N LYS A 72 -0.68 3.79 20.25
CA LYS A 72 -0.23 4.19 21.60
C LYS A 72 1.29 4.16 21.77
N TYR A 73 2.04 3.63 20.80
CA TYR A 73 3.49 3.48 20.84
C TYR A 73 4.21 4.56 20.04
N ASN A 74 5.40 4.92 20.46
CA ASN A 74 6.30 5.85 19.77
C ASN A 74 7.27 5.08 18.87
N PRO A 75 7.93 5.76 17.89
CA PRO A 75 8.95 5.13 17.06
C PRO A 75 10.06 4.42 17.84
N PHE A 76 10.46 4.96 19.00
CA PHE A 76 11.52 4.40 19.84
C PHE A 76 11.07 3.19 20.68
N ASP A 77 9.77 2.89 20.71
CA ASP A 77 9.22 1.71 21.41
C ASP A 77 9.22 0.45 20.51
N ILE A 78 9.67 0.57 19.25
CA ILE A 78 9.64 -0.51 18.27
C ILE A 78 10.98 -1.25 18.23
N ASP A 79 10.96 -2.51 18.66
CA ASP A 79 12.17 -3.35 18.70
C ASP A 79 12.51 -4.00 17.35
N LEU A 80 11.52 -4.18 16.47
CA LEU A 80 11.67 -4.88 15.20
C LEU A 80 10.80 -4.26 14.11
N LEU A 81 11.44 -3.97 12.97
CA LEU A 81 10.76 -3.55 11.75
C LEU A 81 10.96 -4.61 10.66
N ILE A 82 9.86 -5.13 10.13
CA ILE A 82 9.85 -6.07 9.00
C ILE A 82 9.25 -5.35 7.79
N CYS A 83 10.03 -5.19 6.72
CA CYS A 83 9.56 -4.61 5.47
C CYS A 83 9.34 -5.72 4.44
N CYS A 84 8.09 -5.96 4.06
CA CYS A 84 7.71 -6.95 3.06
C CYS A 84 7.42 -6.26 1.72
N ASN A 85 8.44 -5.89 0.95
CA ASN A 85 8.30 -5.32 -0.39
C ASN A 85 9.00 -6.19 -1.46
N ILE A 86 8.61 -5.99 -2.73
CA ILE A 86 9.20 -6.54 -3.96
C ILE A 86 9.71 -5.38 -4.81
#